data_AF-A0A1G4IBH3-F1
#
_entry.id   AF-A0A1G4IBH3-F1
#
_cell.length_a   1.000
_cell.length_b   1.000
_cell.length_c   1.000
_cell.angle_alpha   90.00
_cell.angle_beta   90.00
_cell.angle_gamma   90.00
#
_symmetry.space_group_name_H-M   'P 1'
#
loop_
_entity.id
_entity.type
_entity.pdbx_description
1 polymer ?
#
loop_
_entity_poly.entity_id
_entity_poly.type
_entity_poly.pdbx_seq_one_letter_code
_entity_poly.pdbx_strand_id
1 'polypeptide(L)'
;MEPREMSEEELELRFERAMLLDEREFLVRETESRAELTARASTARRNEAERDSELLRLYLNGLLRGNLDARRKAEAQMREKVKAKRTHLAELRRIFAELQKAAVELRERCAAYGAGRTF
;
A
#
# COMPACT_ATOMS: atom_id res chain seq x y z
N MET A 1 0.02 -54.32 -11.44
CA MET A 1 1.19 -53.45 -11.27
C MET A 1 1.40 -53.31 -9.78
N GLU A 2 2.50 -53.87 -9.26
CA GLU A 2 2.87 -53.63 -7.87
C GLU A 2 3.29 -52.15 -7.71
N PRO A 3 2.94 -51.49 -6.60
CA PRO A 3 3.42 -50.14 -6.32
C PRO A 3 4.95 -50.22 -6.18
N ARG A 4 5.67 -49.58 -7.10
CA ARG A 4 7.12 -49.40 -6.96
C ARG A 4 7.36 -48.54 -5.71
N GLU A 5 8.06 -49.10 -4.74
CA GLU A 5 8.56 -48.35 -3.59
C GLU A 5 9.43 -47.20 -4.12
N MET A 6 9.02 -45.96 -3.82
CA MET A 6 9.80 -44.77 -4.18
C MET A 6 11.05 -44.72 -3.32
N SER A 7 12.19 -44.35 -3.92
CA SER A 7 13.39 -44.11 -3.13
C SER A 7 13.22 -42.86 -2.25
N GLU A 8 13.98 -42.80 -1.16
CA GLU A 8 14.01 -41.66 -0.24
C GLU A 8 14.40 -40.37 -0.97
N GLU A 9 15.36 -40.44 -1.89
CA GLU A 9 15.77 -39.33 -2.76
C GLU A 9 14.64 -38.85 -3.69
N GLU A 10 13.83 -39.76 -4.25
CA GLU A 10 12.67 -39.40 -5.07
C GLU A 10 11.57 -38.71 -4.24
N LEU A 11 11.42 -39.10 -2.98
CA LEU A 11 10.51 -38.46 -2.02
C LEU A 11 10.97 -37.05 -1.66
N GLU A 12 12.26 -36.88 -1.33
CA GLU A 12 12.85 -35.57 -1.03
C GLU A 12 12.71 -34.59 -2.20
N LEU A 13 13.04 -35.04 -3.42
CA LEU A 13 12.88 -34.23 -4.63
C LEU A 13 11.42 -33.83 -4.88
N ARG A 14 10.45 -34.68 -4.54
CA ARG A 14 9.02 -34.35 -4.65
C ARG A 14 8.60 -33.31 -3.62
N PHE A 15 9.11 -33.38 -2.39
CA PHE A 15 8.85 -32.39 -1.35
C PHE A 15 9.47 -31.03 -1.69
N GLU A 16 10.73 -31.02 -2.12
CA GLU A 16 11.41 -29.80 -2.54
C GLU A 16 10.69 -29.17 -3.74
N ARG A 17 10.29 -29.98 -4.72
CA ARG A 17 9.49 -29.51 -5.85
C ARG A 17 8.14 -28.94 -5.41
N ALA A 18 7.47 -29.54 -4.43
CA ALA A 18 6.21 -29.01 -3.90
C ALA A 18 6.42 -27.65 -3.22
N MET A 19 7.43 -27.52 -2.35
CA MET A 19 7.77 -26.23 -1.74
C MET A 19 8.08 -25.14 -2.76
N LEU A 20 8.88 -25.47 -3.80
CA LEU A 20 9.24 -24.50 -4.84
C LEU A 20 8.02 -24.06 -5.67
N LEU A 21 7.04 -24.95 -5.87
CA LEU A 21 5.79 -24.60 -6.53
C LEU A 21 4.93 -23.68 -5.67
N ASP A 22 4.85 -23.94 -4.36
CA ASP A 22 4.13 -23.10 -3.41
C ASP A 22 4.76 -21.70 -3.30
N GLU A 23 6.09 -21.63 -3.21
CA GLU A 23 6.84 -20.36 -3.19
C GLU A 23 6.63 -19.58 -4.49
N ARG A 24 6.68 -20.27 -5.64
CA ARG A 24 6.37 -19.64 -6.93
C ARG A 24 4.96 -19.08 -6.97
N GLU A 25 3.96 -19.83 -6.49
CA GLU A 25 2.58 -19.36 -6.47
C GLU A 25 2.41 -18.17 -5.53
N PHE A 26 3.05 -18.20 -4.36
CA PHE A 26 3.09 -17.07 -3.44
C PHE A 26 3.67 -15.81 -4.11
N LEU A 27 4.84 -15.91 -4.74
CA LEU A 27 5.50 -14.79 -5.42
C LEU A 27 4.64 -14.23 -6.56
N VAL A 28 4.00 -15.09 -7.35
CA VAL A 28 3.09 -14.65 -8.42
C VAL A 28 1.94 -13.83 -7.83
N ARG A 29 1.25 -14.35 -6.80
CA ARG A 29 0.15 -13.63 -6.15
C ARG A 29 0.60 -12.30 -5.53
N GLU A 30 1.79 -12.26 -4.95
CA GLU A 30 2.35 -11.04 -4.36
C GLU A 30 2.63 -9.98 -5.43
N THR A 31 3.21 -10.39 -6.57
CA THR A 31 3.47 -9.48 -7.70
C THR A 31 2.19 -8.92 -8.32
N GLU A 32 1.16 -9.75 -8.50
CA GLU A 32 -0.14 -9.34 -9.03
C GLU A 32 -0.83 -8.35 -8.07
N SER A 33 -0.87 -8.67 -6.77
CA SER A 33 -1.41 -7.78 -5.74
C SER A 33 -0.72 -6.42 -5.72
N ARG A 34 0.62 -6.42 -5.82
CA ARG A 34 1.41 -5.18 -5.87
C ARG A 34 1.15 -4.38 -7.14
N ALA A 35 0.98 -5.04 -8.29
CA ALA A 35 0.64 -4.39 -9.55
C ALA A 35 -0.73 -3.71 -9.48
N GLU A 36 -1.74 -4.39 -8.92
CA GLU A 36 -3.07 -3.82 -8.68
C GLU A 36 -3.02 -2.61 -7.76
N LEU A 37 -2.31 -2.70 -6.64
CA LEU A 37 -2.17 -1.58 -5.70
C LEU A 37 -1.52 -0.36 -6.39
N THR A 38 -0.52 -0.61 -7.22
CA THR A 38 0.16 0.43 -7.99
C THR A 38 -0.77 1.09 -9.01
N ALA A 39 -1.54 0.29 -9.76
CA ALA A 39 -2.51 0.79 -10.73
C ALA A 39 -3.67 1.58 -10.10
N ARG A 40 -4.15 1.14 -8.93
CA ARG A 40 -5.15 1.89 -8.13
C ARG A 40 -4.58 3.22 -7.66
N ALA A 41 -3.35 3.22 -7.15
CA ALA A 41 -2.68 4.44 -6.70
C ALA A 41 -2.44 5.44 -7.84
N SER A 42 -2.01 4.97 -9.02
CA SER A 42 -1.82 5.84 -10.19
C SER A 42 -3.14 6.46 -10.68
N THR A 43 -4.21 5.66 -10.72
CA THR A 43 -5.54 6.13 -11.10
C THR A 43 -6.07 7.17 -10.12
N ALA A 44 -5.93 6.92 -8.82
CA ALA A 44 -6.33 7.88 -7.78
C ALA A 44 -5.57 9.21 -7.92
N ARG A 45 -4.26 9.18 -8.17
CA ARG A 45 -3.44 10.38 -8.40
C ARG A 45 -3.90 11.16 -9.64
N ARG A 46 -4.19 10.46 -10.74
CA ARG A 46 -4.69 11.09 -11.97
C ARG A 46 -6.02 11.79 -11.74
N ASN A 47 -6.99 11.09 -11.14
CA ASN A 47 -8.30 11.65 -10.81
C ASN A 47 -8.17 12.87 -9.88
N GLU A 48 -7.23 12.82 -8.95
CA GLU A 48 -6.97 13.94 -8.05
C GLU A 48 -6.43 15.17 -8.79
N ALA A 49 -5.47 14.99 -9.70
CA ALA A 49 -4.92 16.05 -10.53
C ALA A 49 -5.96 16.66 -11.50
N GLU A 50 -6.85 15.84 -12.04
CA GLU A 50 -7.96 16.30 -12.89
C GLU A 50 -8.92 17.20 -12.10
N ARG A 51 -9.30 16.81 -10.88
CA ARG A 51 -10.13 17.64 -9.98
C ARG A 51 -9.46 18.95 -9.58
N ASP A 52 -8.15 18.93 -9.30
CA ASP A 52 -7.40 20.15 -9.00
C ASP A 52 -7.37 21.11 -10.18
N SER A 53 -7.15 20.57 -11.37
CA SER A 53 -7.18 21.35 -12.61
C SER A 53 -8.56 21.97 -12.85
N GLU A 54 -9.64 21.26 -12.55
CA GLU A 54 -11.01 21.78 -12.65
C GLU A 54 -11.27 22.93 -11.66
N LEU A 55 -10.86 22.77 -10.40
CA LEU A 55 -10.98 23.83 -9.38
C LEU A 55 -10.22 25.10 -9.79
N LEU A 56 -9.01 24.95 -10.32
CA LEU A 56 -8.20 26.07 -10.82
C LEU A 56 -8.86 26.75 -12.02
N ARG A 57 -9.43 25.98 -12.96
CA ARG A 57 -10.19 26.53 -14.09
C ARG A 57 -11.42 27.30 -13.64
N LEU A 58 -12.19 26.77 -12.67
CA LEU A 58 -13.34 27.47 -12.10
C LEU A 58 -12.94 28.78 -11.43
N TYR A 59 -11.85 28.76 -10.67
CA TYR A 59 -11.28 29.95 -10.05
C TYR A 59 -10.87 31.01 -11.07
N LEU A 60 -10.10 30.64 -12.08
CA LEU A 60 -9.63 31.53 -13.14
C LEU A 60 -10.78 32.07 -13.99
N ASN A 61 -11.75 31.23 -14.37
CA ASN A 61 -12.95 31.68 -15.08
C ASN A 61 -13.77 32.66 -14.24
N GLY A 62 -13.89 32.43 -12.94
CA GLY A 62 -14.54 33.35 -12.01
C GLY A 62 -13.85 34.71 -11.95
N LEU A 63 -12.52 34.73 -11.93
CA LEU A 63 -11.71 35.96 -12.01
C LEU A 63 -11.91 36.69 -13.34
N LEU A 64 -11.73 35.99 -14.46
CA LEU A 64 -11.76 36.59 -15.80
C LEU A 64 -13.14 37.10 -16.20
N ARG A 65 -14.20 36.43 -15.76
CA ARG A 65 -15.59 36.80 -16.09
C ARG A 65 -16.27 37.65 -15.01
N GLY A 66 -15.54 38.06 -13.97
CA GLY A 66 -16.10 38.83 -12.85
C GLY A 66 -17.13 38.07 -12.01
N ASN A 67 -17.20 36.75 -12.12
CA ASN A 67 -18.11 35.91 -11.35
C ASN A 67 -17.51 35.59 -9.97
N LEU A 68 -17.76 36.50 -9.02
CA LEU A 68 -17.26 36.43 -7.65
C LEU A 68 -17.76 35.20 -6.88
N ASP A 69 -18.98 34.74 -7.14
CA ASP A 69 -19.55 33.58 -6.44
C ASP A 69 -18.88 32.28 -6.88
N ALA A 70 -18.64 32.11 -8.19
CA ALA A 70 -17.89 30.97 -8.71
C ALA A 70 -16.47 30.92 -8.13
N ARG A 71 -15.81 32.08 -8.05
CA ARG A 71 -14.48 32.21 -7.44
C ARG A 71 -14.50 31.81 -5.96
N ARG A 72 -15.41 32.37 -5.16
CA ARG A 72 -15.52 32.06 -3.72
C ARG A 72 -15.82 30.59 -3.48
N LYS A 73 -16.67 29.98 -4.31
CA LYS A 73 -16.96 28.55 -4.25
C LYS A 73 -15.72 27.70 -4.52
N ALA A 74 -14.94 28.03 -5.55
CA ALA A 74 -13.70 27.34 -5.85
C ALA A 74 -12.67 27.49 -4.71
N GLU A 75 -12.51 28.72 -4.15
CA GLU A 75 -11.64 28.95 -2.99
C GLU A 75 -12.06 28.13 -1.77
N ALA A 76 -13.36 28.06 -1.47
CA ALA A 76 -13.88 27.27 -0.35
C ALA A 76 -13.59 25.77 -0.55
N GLN A 77 -13.81 25.24 -1.75
CA GLN A 77 -13.52 23.84 -2.07
C GLN A 77 -12.03 23.52 -1.97
N MET A 78 -11.15 24.43 -2.42
CA MET A 78 -9.70 24.29 -2.26
C MET A 78 -9.29 24.25 -0.78
N ARG A 79 -9.86 25.15 0.06
CA ARG A 79 -9.59 25.17 1.50
C ARG A 79 -10.02 23.89 2.20
N GLU A 80 -11.21 23.39 1.90
CA GLU A 80 -11.69 22.12 2.46
C GLU A 80 -10.81 20.94 2.03
N LYS A 81 -10.34 20.92 0.77
CA LYS A 81 -9.38 19.91 0.31
C LYS A 81 -8.08 19.96 1.10
N VAL A 82 -7.51 21.15 1.32
CA VAL A 82 -6.30 21.33 2.15
C VAL A 82 -6.53 20.83 3.57
N LYS A 83 -7.68 21.18 4.17
CA LYS A 83 -8.05 20.73 5.52
C LYS A 83 -8.14 19.20 5.58
N ALA A 84 -8.84 18.57 4.64
CA ALA A 84 -8.96 17.12 4.56
C ALA A 84 -7.59 16.43 4.42
N LYS A 85 -6.69 16.96 3.59
CA LYS A 85 -5.32 16.44 3.45
C LYS A 85 -4.50 16.58 4.72
N ARG A 86 -4.66 17.69 5.47
CA ARG A 86 -3.99 17.86 6.77
C ARG A 86 -4.47 16.84 7.79
N THR A 87 -5.78 16.60 7.88
CA THR A 87 -6.34 15.57 8.77
C THR A 87 -5.82 14.19 8.39
N HIS A 88 -5.87 13.85 7.11
CA HIS A 88 -5.38 12.57 6.63
C HIS A 88 -3.87 12.38 6.90
N LEU A 89 -3.07 13.43 6.73
CA LEU A 89 -1.64 13.40 7.07
C LEU A 89 -1.42 13.15 8.57
N ALA A 90 -2.24 13.74 9.44
CA ALA A 90 -2.16 13.49 10.88
C ALA A 90 -2.49 12.02 11.22
N GLU A 91 -3.51 11.45 10.59
CA GLU A 91 -3.86 10.03 10.73
C GLU A 91 -2.73 9.12 10.27
N LEU A 92 -2.15 9.38 9.09
CA LEU A 92 -1.02 8.60 8.58
C LEU A 92 0.19 8.66 9.51
N ARG A 93 0.50 9.84 10.08
CA ARG A 93 1.57 9.97 11.07
C ARG A 93 1.29 9.15 12.33
N ARG A 94 0.03 9.13 12.80
CA ARG A 94 -0.37 8.30 13.94
C ARG A 94 -0.17 6.81 13.65
N ILE A 95 -0.69 6.34 12.51
CA ILE A 95 -0.55 4.93 12.09
C ILE A 95 0.93 4.55 11.95
N PHE A 96 1.74 5.42 11.34
CA PHE A 96 3.18 5.15 11.19
C PHE A 96 3.89 5.04 12.53
N ALA A 97 3.56 5.90 13.50
CA ALA A 97 4.11 5.82 14.85
C ALA A 97 3.71 4.52 15.57
N GLU A 98 2.45 4.09 15.43
CA GLU A 98 1.96 2.81 15.99
C GLU A 98 2.69 1.61 15.38
N LEU A 99 2.86 1.60 14.05
CA LEU A 99 3.60 0.54 13.34
C LEU A 99 5.09 0.51 13.74
N GLN A 100 5.71 1.68 13.85
CA GLN A 100 7.10 1.77 14.28
C GLN A 100 7.29 1.22 15.70
N LYS A 101 6.36 1.55 16.61
CA LYS A 101 6.36 0.99 17.97
C LYS A 101 6.23 -0.54 17.95
N ALA A 102 5.26 -1.08 17.21
CA ALA A 102 5.06 -2.52 17.08
C ALA A 102 6.29 -3.23 16.50
N ALA A 103 6.96 -2.63 15.51
CA ALA A 103 8.18 -3.16 14.92
C ALA A 103 9.35 -3.20 15.92
N VAL A 104 9.49 -2.17 16.75
CA VAL A 104 10.50 -2.14 17.83
C VAL A 104 10.21 -3.22 18.87
N GLU A 105 8.97 -3.32 19.35
CA GLU A 105 8.57 -4.35 20.32
C GLU A 105 8.78 -5.77 19.78
N LEU A 106 8.48 -6.00 18.49
CA LEU A 106 8.73 -7.29 17.84
C LEU A 106 10.23 -7.58 17.78
N ARG A 107 11.05 -6.59 17.39
CA ARG A 107 12.50 -6.73 17.33
C ARG A 107 13.09 -7.07 18.69
N GLU A 108 12.64 -6.42 19.75
CA GLU A 108 13.06 -6.69 21.13
C GLU A 108 12.66 -8.10 21.56
N ARG A 109 11.43 -8.54 21.28
CA ARG A 109 10.99 -9.91 21.55
C ARG A 109 11.81 -10.95 20.80
N CYS A 110 12.08 -10.74 19.52
CA CYS A 110 12.93 -11.63 18.72
C CYS A 110 14.36 -11.69 19.26
N ALA A 111 14.94 -10.56 19.68
CA ALA A 111 16.26 -10.53 20.30
C ALA A 111 16.30 -11.29 21.63
N ALA A 112 15.27 -11.15 22.47
CA ALA A 112 15.14 -11.89 23.72
C ALA A 112 15.01 -13.41 23.49
N TYR A 113 14.23 -13.83 22.50
CA TYR A 113 14.13 -15.23 22.09
C TYR A 113 15.45 -15.79 21.53
N GLY A 114 16.21 -14.98 20.77
CA GLY A 114 17.52 -15.35 20.24
C GLY A 114 18.59 -15.49 21.33
N ALA A 115 18.58 -14.63 22.35
CA ALA A 115 19.50 -14.67 23.47
C ALA A 115 19.24 -15.85 24.43
N GLY A 116 18.00 -16.34 24.51
CA GLY A 116 17.61 -17.54 25.28
C GLY A 116 17.98 -18.87 24.62
N ARG A 117 18.45 -18.86 23.37
CA ARG A 117 19.05 -20.02 22.67
C ARG A 117 20.58 -19.93 22.73
N THR A 118 21.12 -19.98 23.94
CA THR A 118 22.52 -20.41 24.12
C THR A 118 22.45 -21.89 24.52
N PHE A 119 22.79 -22.76 23.57
CA PHE A 119 23.14 -24.16 23.84
C PHE A 119 24.58 -24.23 24.34
#